data_AF-A0A820HW17-F1
#
_entry.id   AF-A0A820HW17-F1
#
_cell.length_a   1.000
_cell.length_b   1.000
_cell.length_c   1.000
_cell.angle_alpha   90.00
_cell.angle_beta   90.00
_cell.angle_gamma   90.00
#
_symmetry.space_group_name_H-M   'P 1'
#
loop_
_entity.id
_entity.type
_entity.pdbx_description
1 polymer ?
#
loop_
_entity_poly.entity_id
_entity_poly.type
_entity_poly.pdbx_seq_one_letter_code
_entity_poly.pdbx_strand_id
1 'polypeptide(L)'
;MNLFVFLGEYAAVKVYDFHRRGRNINSAQIGQSFEAEVRMAYAMRHETNFAVTMYGFDFDPDQRLGFMAMELGDDSLKDRAQYLHQIRVDSGKPGYDYISSTDRKYIWVQLVDIILALHRHRIIHRDMKPSNLVFFGPTMKIVDFGLAQK
;
A
#
# COMPACT_ATOMS: atom_id res chain seq x y z
N MET A 1 -12.59 -23.87 -5.22
CA MET A 1 -11.19 -24.17 -4.83
C MET A 1 -10.29 -23.56 -5.89
N ASN A 2 -9.86 -22.31 -5.70
CA ASN A 2 -8.93 -21.66 -6.61
C ASN A 2 -7.51 -22.09 -6.19
N LEU A 3 -6.88 -22.91 -7.02
CA LEU A 3 -5.50 -23.35 -6.82
C LEU A 3 -4.58 -22.23 -7.32
N PHE A 4 -3.93 -21.52 -6.40
CA PHE A 4 -2.88 -20.56 -6.74
C PHE A 4 -1.53 -21.30 -6.73
N VAL A 5 -0.95 -21.53 -7.90
CA VAL A 5 0.41 -22.08 -8.04
C VAL A 5 1.39 -20.90 -8.02
N PHE A 6 2.19 -20.76 -6.96
CA PHE A 6 3.25 -19.75 -6.86
C PHE A 6 4.57 -20.33 -7.38
N LEU A 7 5.14 -19.70 -8.41
CA LEU A 7 6.35 -20.14 -9.14
C LEU A 7 7.69 -19.80 -8.43
N GLY A 8 7.69 -19.64 -7.10
CA GLY A 8 8.92 -19.44 -6.32
C GLY A 8 9.33 -17.99 -6.05
N GLU A 9 8.48 -17.00 -6.35
CA GLU A 9 8.72 -15.61 -5.97
C GLU A 9 8.09 -15.27 -4.62
N TYR A 10 8.76 -14.43 -3.83
CA TYR A 10 8.22 -13.94 -2.56
C TYR A 10 7.01 -13.02 -2.78
N ALA A 11 6.01 -13.13 -1.91
CA ALA A 11 4.81 -12.30 -1.93
C ALA A 11 4.55 -11.72 -0.54
N ALA A 12 3.98 -10.51 -0.50
CA ALA A 12 3.39 -9.98 0.72
C ALA A 12 1.94 -10.48 0.82
N VAL A 13 1.53 -10.92 2.02
CA VAL A 13 0.15 -11.36 2.27
C VAL A 13 -0.42 -10.54 3.43
N LYS A 14 -1.41 -9.69 3.13
CA LYS A 14 -2.15 -8.92 4.13
C LYS A 14 -3.36 -9.73 4.55
N VAL A 15 -3.40 -10.14 5.81
CA VAL A 15 -4.50 -10.92 6.41
C VAL A 15 -5.39 -9.98 7.23
N TYR A 16 -6.70 -10.10 7.02
CA TYR A 16 -7.72 -9.30 7.68
C TYR A 16 -8.53 -10.18 8.61
N ASP A 17 -8.46 -9.88 9.90
CA ASP A 17 -9.33 -10.43 10.94
C ASP A 17 -10.42 -9.39 11.27
N PHE A 18 -11.61 -9.59 10.69
CA PHE A 18 -12.71 -8.65 10.85
C PHE A 18 -13.55 -8.93 12.11
N HIS A 19 -13.23 -9.95 12.92
CA HIS A 19 -13.86 -10.10 14.25
C HIS A 19 -13.52 -8.94 15.18
N ARG A 20 -12.37 -8.29 14.96
CA ARG A 20 -11.92 -7.13 15.73
C ARG A 20 -12.63 -5.83 15.35
N ARG A 21 -13.33 -5.77 14.21
CA ARG A 21 -14.16 -4.62 13.85
C ARG A 21 -15.45 -4.69 14.67
N GLY A 22 -15.82 -3.59 15.31
CA GLY A 22 -16.88 -3.53 16.32
C GLY A 22 -18.18 -4.26 15.93
N ARG A 23 -18.90 -4.78 16.93
CA ARG A 23 -20.03 -5.72 16.80
C ARG A 23 -21.17 -5.30 15.84
N ASN A 24 -21.24 -4.04 15.43
CA ASN A 24 -22.33 -3.48 14.63
C ASN A 24 -22.16 -3.61 13.10
N ILE A 25 -21.03 -4.12 12.60
CA ILE A 25 -20.81 -4.30 11.16
C ILE A 25 -21.15 -5.75 10.77
N ASN A 26 -22.06 -5.93 9.81
CA ASN A 26 -22.41 -7.25 9.30
C ASN A 26 -21.40 -7.76 8.26
N SER A 27 -21.37 -9.07 8.00
CA SER A 27 -20.39 -9.68 7.08
C SER A 27 -20.50 -9.15 5.64
N ALA A 28 -21.70 -8.77 5.21
CA ALA A 28 -21.92 -8.19 3.88
C ALA A 28 -21.23 -6.82 3.72
N GLN A 29 -21.34 -5.95 4.72
CA GLN A 29 -20.67 -4.64 4.74
C GLN A 29 -19.15 -4.79 4.80
N ILE A 30 -18.64 -5.78 5.54
CA ILE A 30 -17.21 -6.11 5.57
C ILE A 30 -16.74 -6.53 4.18
N GLY A 31 -17.44 -7.48 3.55
CA GLY A 31 -17.10 -7.96 2.20
C GLY A 31 -17.12 -6.83 1.17
N GLN A 32 -18.14 -5.97 1.20
CA GLN A 32 -18.22 -4.80 0.32
C GLN A 32 -17.05 -3.84 0.51
N SER A 33 -16.65 -3.56 1.76
CA SER A 33 -15.49 -2.71 2.06
C SER A 33 -14.19 -3.33 1.56
N PHE A 34 -14.02 -4.63 1.73
CA PHE A 34 -12.83 -5.37 1.29
C PHE A 34 -12.74 -5.42 -0.25
N GLU A 35 -13.84 -5.74 -0.93
CA GLU A 35 -13.93 -5.73 -2.39
C GLU A 35 -13.71 -4.32 -2.97
N ALA A 36 -14.17 -3.28 -2.27
CA ALA A 36 -13.94 -1.91 -2.70
C ALA A 36 -12.45 -1.54 -2.69
N GLU A 37 -11.72 -1.91 -1.63
CA GLU A 37 -10.26 -1.74 -1.50
C GLU A 37 -9.54 -2.43 -2.67
N VAL A 38 -9.83 -3.72 -2.89
CA VAL A 38 -9.29 -4.52 -4.00
C VAL A 38 -9.58 -3.84 -5.35
N ARG A 39 -10.83 -3.46 -5.60
CA ARG A 39 -11.25 -2.89 -6.89
C ARG A 39 -10.55 -1.57 -7.20
N MET A 40 -10.34 -0.72 -6.21
CA MET A 40 -9.64 0.56 -6.39
C MET A 40 -8.16 0.36 -6.70
N ALA A 41 -7.48 -0.52 -5.96
CA ALA A 41 -6.09 -0.88 -6.23
C ALA A 41 -5.93 -1.49 -7.63
N TYR A 42 -6.80 -2.44 -7.99
CA TYR A 42 -6.79 -3.09 -9.30
C TYR A 42 -6.98 -2.10 -10.45
N ALA A 43 -7.99 -1.22 -10.35
CA ALA A 43 -8.30 -0.25 -11.39
C ALA A 43 -7.09 0.66 -11.69
N MET A 44 -6.49 1.23 -10.65
CA MET A 44 -5.31 2.10 -10.81
C MET A 44 -4.08 1.33 -11.34
N ARG A 45 -3.87 0.09 -10.87
CA ARG A 45 -2.74 -0.75 -11.30
C ARG A 45 -2.86 -1.16 -12.76
N HIS A 46 -4.06 -1.37 -13.27
CA HIS A 46 -4.28 -1.76 -14.66
C HIS A 46 -3.78 -0.70 -15.65
N GLU A 47 -3.88 0.58 -15.29
CA GLU A 47 -3.49 1.70 -16.15
C GLU A 47 -2.13 2.32 -15.78
N THR A 48 -1.63 2.07 -14.56
CA THR A 48 -0.41 2.72 -14.05
C THR A 48 0.46 1.76 -13.24
N ASN A 49 1.76 2.06 -13.13
CA ASN A 49 2.67 1.31 -12.27
C ASN A 49 2.77 1.90 -10.85
N PHE A 50 1.80 2.72 -10.43
CA PHE A 50 1.84 3.49 -9.18
C PHE A 50 1.02 2.87 -8.04
N ALA A 51 0.26 1.81 -8.30
CA ALA A 51 -0.43 1.02 -7.28
C ALA A 51 0.22 -0.36 -7.17
N VAL A 52 0.05 -1.02 -6.03
CA VAL A 52 0.56 -2.39 -5.80
C VAL A 52 -0.09 -3.41 -6.75
N THR A 53 0.71 -4.33 -7.27
CA THR A 53 0.25 -5.50 -8.04
C THR A 53 -0.38 -6.54 -7.10
N MET A 54 -1.62 -6.93 -7.35
CA MET A 54 -2.28 -8.03 -6.64
C MET A 54 -2.15 -9.34 -7.43
N TYR A 55 -1.78 -10.41 -6.74
CA TYR A 55 -1.74 -11.77 -7.29
C TYR A 55 -3.04 -12.53 -7.05
N GLY A 56 -3.71 -12.24 -5.93
CA GLY A 56 -4.97 -12.87 -5.57
C GLY A 56 -5.53 -12.32 -4.26
N PHE A 57 -6.81 -12.55 -4.03
CA PHE A 57 -7.51 -12.20 -2.80
C PHE A 57 -8.65 -13.19 -2.57
N ASP A 58 -9.06 -13.34 -1.32
CA ASP A 58 -10.28 -14.06 -0.97
C ASP A 58 -10.88 -13.48 0.32
N PHE A 59 -12.19 -13.70 0.51
CA PHE A 59 -12.90 -13.31 1.71
C PHE A 59 -13.92 -14.39 2.09
N ASP A 60 -13.76 -14.94 3.28
CA ASP A 60 -14.71 -15.86 3.90
C ASP A 60 -15.69 -15.04 4.78
N PRO A 61 -16.97 -14.91 4.39
CA PRO A 61 -17.96 -14.14 5.13
C PRO A 61 -18.42 -14.80 6.43
N ASP A 62 -18.31 -16.13 6.53
CA ASP A 62 -18.71 -16.91 7.70
C ASP A 62 -17.64 -16.81 8.78
N GLN A 63 -16.37 -16.97 8.38
CA GLN A 63 -15.22 -16.79 9.27
C GLN A 63 -14.84 -15.32 9.45
N ARG A 64 -15.38 -14.41 8.63
CA ARG A 64 -15.00 -12.98 8.58
C ARG A 64 -13.48 -12.81 8.49
N LEU A 65 -12.85 -13.63 7.67
CA LEU A 65 -11.43 -13.59 7.37
C LEU A 65 -11.24 -13.23 5.90
N GLY A 66 -10.30 -12.35 5.62
CA GLY A 66 -9.91 -12.04 4.24
C GLY A 66 -8.40 -12.06 4.09
N PHE A 67 -7.92 -12.25 2.88
CA PHE A 67 -6.51 -12.07 2.57
C PHE A 67 -6.31 -11.41 1.21
N MET A 68 -5.19 -10.71 1.08
CA MET A 68 -4.70 -10.16 -0.18
C MET A 68 -3.24 -10.56 -0.36
N ALA A 69 -2.94 -11.30 -1.42
CA ALA A 69 -1.59 -11.65 -1.85
C ALA A 69 -1.14 -10.66 -2.93
N MET A 70 0.02 -10.04 -2.73
CA MET A 70 0.52 -8.93 -3.54
C MET A 70 2.03 -9.03 -3.78
N GLU A 71 2.50 -8.26 -4.75
CA GLU A 71 3.94 -8.08 -4.96
C GLU A 71 4.63 -7.64 -3.67
N LEU A 72 5.79 -8.23 -3.36
CA LEU A 72 6.59 -7.85 -2.21
C LEU A 72 7.42 -6.61 -2.56
N GLY A 73 7.30 -5.56 -1.76
CA GLY A 73 8.10 -4.34 -1.87
C GLY A 73 9.36 -4.38 -1.01
N ASP A 74 10.21 -3.39 -1.23
CA ASP A 74 11.35 -3.07 -0.38
C ASP A 74 10.84 -2.30 0.88
N ASP A 75 11.54 -1.25 1.28
CA ASP A 75 11.13 -0.40 2.41
C ASP A 75 9.97 0.54 2.07
N SER A 76 9.20 0.93 3.09
CA SER A 76 8.33 2.10 2.97
C SER A 76 9.13 3.41 3.03
N LEU A 77 8.54 4.51 2.56
CA LEU A 77 9.12 5.84 2.69
C LEU A 77 9.34 6.21 4.17
N LYS A 78 8.48 5.73 5.07
CA LYS A 78 8.68 5.89 6.53
C LYS A 78 9.97 5.20 6.98
N ASP A 79 10.14 3.92 6.63
CA ASP A 79 11.28 3.12 7.10
C ASP A 79 12.59 3.68 6.52
N ARG A 80 12.59 4.05 5.24
CA ARG A 80 13.75 4.68 4.59
C ARG A 80 14.11 6.03 5.21
N ALA A 81 13.12 6.86 5.53
CA ALA A 81 13.36 8.13 6.23
C ALA A 81 13.91 7.92 7.64
N GLN A 82 13.38 6.94 8.39
CA GLN A 82 13.86 6.59 9.73
C GLN A 82 15.30 6.09 9.70
N TYR A 83 15.64 5.22 8.75
CA TYR A 83 16.99 4.70 8.55
C TYR A 83 18.00 5.83 8.26
N LEU A 84 17.70 6.71 7.31
CA LEU A 84 18.56 7.85 6.97
C LEU A 84 18.71 8.82 8.13
N HIS A 85 17.64 9.06 8.88
CA HIS A 85 17.70 9.88 10.09
C HIS A 85 18.63 9.27 11.14
N GLN A 86 18.55 7.96 11.37
CA GLN A 86 19.38 7.25 12.34
C GLN A 86 20.87 7.34 11.99
N ILE A 87 21.25 7.05 10.74
CA ILE A 87 22.65 7.19 10.27
C ILE A 87 23.19 8.59 10.55
N ARG A 88 22.38 9.62 10.29
CA ARG A 88 22.77 11.01 10.48
C ARG A 88 22.96 11.36 11.96
N VAL A 89 22.07 10.86 12.83
CA VAL A 89 22.19 11.00 14.29
C VAL A 89 23.46 10.32 14.79
N ASP A 90 23.74 9.09 14.35
CA ASP A 90 24.92 8.31 14.73
C ASP A 90 26.22 8.97 14.25
N SER A 91 26.15 9.72 13.15
CA SER A 91 27.26 10.54 12.63
C SER A 91 27.48 11.85 13.38
N GLY A 92 26.76 12.09 14.49
CA GLY A 92 26.87 13.31 15.30
C GLY A 92 26.33 14.57 14.64
N LYS A 93 25.51 14.46 13.59
CA LYS A 93 24.96 15.59 12.83
C LYS A 93 23.44 15.66 12.91
N PRO A 94 22.84 15.79 14.11
CA PRO A 94 21.38 15.80 14.26
C PRO A 94 20.73 16.91 13.42
N GLY A 95 19.52 16.67 12.95
CA GLY A 95 18.74 17.62 12.15
C GLY A 95 17.85 16.95 11.12
N TYR A 96 17.10 17.76 10.37
CA TYR A 96 16.08 17.29 9.41
C TYR A 96 16.62 17.10 7.98
N ASP A 97 17.88 17.43 7.72
CA ASP A 97 18.51 17.32 6.40
C ASP A 97 19.15 15.93 6.17
N TYR A 98 18.44 14.86 6.53
CA TYR A 98 18.92 13.48 6.36
C TYR A 98 18.55 12.87 4.99
N ILE A 99 17.70 13.54 4.21
CA ILE A 99 17.38 13.18 2.83
C ILE A 99 18.03 14.21 1.92
N SER A 100 18.81 13.77 0.93
CA SER A 100 19.48 14.69 0.00
C SER A 100 18.46 15.53 -0.79
N SER A 101 18.87 16.70 -1.29
CA SER A 101 18.01 17.53 -2.16
C SER A 101 17.55 16.78 -3.42
N THR A 102 18.42 15.96 -3.99
CA THR A 102 18.12 15.10 -5.15
C THR A 102 17.05 14.06 -4.82
N ASP A 103 17.21 13.32 -3.71
CA ASP A 103 16.24 12.29 -3.32
C ASP A 103 14.90 12.90 -2.93
N ARG A 104 14.91 14.05 -2.23
CA ARG A 104 13.69 14.81 -1.95
C ARG A 104 12.93 15.14 -3.23
N LYS A 105 13.62 15.65 -4.26
CA LYS A 105 13.02 15.96 -5.55
C LYS A 105 12.44 14.70 -6.20
N TYR A 106 13.18 13.59 -6.19
CA TYR A 106 12.73 12.32 -6.77
C TYR A 106 11.47 11.78 -6.08
N ILE A 107 11.43 11.80 -4.75
CA ILE A 107 10.27 11.39 -3.94
C ILE A 107 9.06 12.27 -4.27
N TRP A 108 9.24 13.59 -4.32
CA TRP A 108 8.14 14.53 -4.60
C TRP A 108 7.55 14.35 -5.99
N VAL A 109 8.38 14.14 -7.01
CA VAL A 109 7.90 13.87 -8.37
C VAL A 109 7.02 12.62 -8.39
N GLN A 110 7.51 11.51 -7.84
CA GLN A 110 6.73 10.27 -7.79
C GLN A 110 5.45 10.41 -6.97
N LEU A 111 5.48 11.14 -5.85
CA LEU A 111 4.29 11.38 -5.02
C LEU A 111 3.22 12.14 -5.81
N VAL A 112 3.60 13.17 -6.56
CA VAL A 112 2.68 13.93 -7.40
C VAL A 112 2.11 13.04 -8.52
N ASP A 113 2.92 12.19 -9.14
CA ASP A 113 2.46 11.25 -10.16
C ASP A 113 1.46 10.22 -9.60
N ILE A 114 1.71 9.69 -8.40
CA ILE A 114 0.77 8.81 -7.69
C ILE A 114 -0.56 9.52 -7.43
N ILE A 115 -0.52 10.76 -6.93
CA ILE A 115 -1.74 11.55 -6.65
C ILE A 115 -2.50 11.83 -7.95
N LEU A 116 -1.79 12.19 -9.02
CA LEU A 116 -2.39 12.42 -10.33
C LEU A 116 -3.08 11.14 -10.86
N ALA A 117 -2.43 9.99 -10.73
CA ALA A 117 -3.00 8.71 -11.10
C ALA A 117 -4.25 8.38 -10.29
N LEU A 118 -4.23 8.55 -8.97
CA LEU A 118 -5.41 8.39 -8.10
C LEU A 118 -6.58 9.27 -8.59
N HIS A 119 -6.33 10.56 -8.79
CA HIS A 119 -7.37 11.52 -9.17
C HIS A 119 -7.92 11.27 -10.59
N ARG A 120 -7.10 10.80 -11.54
CA ARG A 120 -7.59 10.38 -12.87
C ARG A 120 -8.59 9.24 -12.79
N HIS A 121 -8.43 8.34 -11.82
CA HIS A 121 -9.38 7.25 -11.55
C HIS A 121 -10.55 7.68 -10.65
N ARG A 122 -10.64 8.98 -10.33
CA ARG A 122 -11.57 9.56 -9.34
C ARG A 122 -11.44 8.93 -7.96
N ILE A 123 -10.23 8.53 -7.56
CA ILE A 123 -9.98 7.93 -6.25
C ILE A 123 -9.40 8.98 -5.32
N ILE A 124 -10.00 9.17 -4.15
CA ILE A 124 -9.43 9.90 -3.02
C ILE A 124 -8.95 8.87 -2.00
N HIS A 125 -7.65 8.75 -1.79
CA HIS A 125 -7.06 7.72 -0.93
C HIS A 125 -7.38 7.90 0.57
N ARG A 126 -7.49 9.15 1.04
CA ARG A 126 -7.80 9.57 2.43
C ARG A 126 -6.82 9.15 3.55
N ASP A 127 -5.94 8.18 3.30
CA ASP A 127 -4.86 7.77 4.23
C ASP A 127 -3.46 7.87 3.60
N MET A 128 -3.18 8.98 2.91
CA MET A 128 -1.86 9.21 2.31
C MET A 128 -0.83 9.52 3.41
N LYS A 129 0.07 8.58 3.68
CA LYS A 129 1.14 8.71 4.66
C LYS A 129 2.40 7.94 4.24
N PRO A 130 3.60 8.27 4.76
CA PRO A 130 4.84 7.63 4.33
C PRO A 130 4.90 6.10 4.46
N SER A 131 4.15 5.50 5.40
CA SER A 131 4.11 4.03 5.54
C SER A 131 3.28 3.33 4.46
N ASN A 132 2.42 4.05 3.74
CA ASN A 132 1.59 3.49 2.67
C ASN A 132 2.25 3.67 1.28
N LEU A 133 3.40 4.35 1.24
CA LEU A 133 4.23 4.55 0.05
C LEU A 133 5.42 3.61 0.14
N VAL A 134 5.46 2.58 -0.71
CA VAL A 134 6.46 1.51 -0.67
C VAL A 134 7.30 1.53 -1.94
N PHE A 135 8.60 1.32 -1.80
CA PHE A 135 9.51 1.23 -2.93
C PHE A 135 9.53 -0.19 -3.51
N PHE A 136 9.57 -0.25 -4.84
CA PHE A 136 9.76 -1.46 -5.64
C PHE A 136 10.90 -1.16 -6.60
N GLY A 137 12.13 -1.35 -6.12
CA GLY A 137 13.32 -0.81 -6.75
C GLY A 137 13.26 0.74 -6.82
N PRO A 138 13.34 1.35 -8.01
CA PRO A 138 13.28 2.81 -8.14
C PRO A 138 11.84 3.35 -7.99
N THR A 139 10.82 2.54 -8.26
CA THR A 139 9.43 3.01 -8.33
C THR A 139 8.77 3.00 -6.95
N MET A 140 8.16 4.12 -6.58
CA MET A 140 7.30 4.23 -5.40
C MET A 140 5.85 3.92 -5.79
N LYS A 141 5.20 3.06 -5.00
CA LYS A 141 3.80 2.65 -5.21
C LYS A 141 2.98 2.88 -3.95
N ILE A 142 1.69 3.13 -4.13
CA ILE A 142 0.71 3.16 -3.04
C ILE A 142 0.13 1.75 -2.82
N VAL A 143 0.03 1.31 -1.56
CA VAL A 143 -0.32 -0.08 -1.21
C VAL A 143 -1.63 -0.27 -0.42
N ASP A 144 -2.16 0.75 0.27
CA ASP A 144 -3.27 0.57 1.22
C ASP A 144 -4.51 1.42 0.92
N PHE A 145 -5.45 0.86 0.16
CA PHE A 145 -6.69 1.53 -0.24
C PHE A 145 -7.84 1.35 0.76
N GLY A 146 -7.59 0.85 1.98
CA GLY A 146 -8.64 0.47 2.93
C GLY A 146 -9.55 1.63 3.37
N LEU A 147 -9.08 2.87 3.26
CA LEU A 147 -9.85 4.08 3.48
C LEU A 147 -10.15 4.87 2.20
N ALA A 148 -9.82 4.37 1.01
CA ALA A 148 -10.05 5.10 -0.22
C ALA A 148 -11.56 5.20 -0.57
N GLN A 149 -11.92 6.22 -1.36
CA GLN A 149 -13.27 6.40 -1.90
C GLN A 149 -13.22 6.92 -3.34
N LYS A 150 -14.30 6.64 -4.09
CA LYS A 150 -14.58 7.28 -5.38
C LYS A 150 -15.47 8.51 -5.23
#